data_AF-A0A382VD37-F1
#
_entry.id   AF-A0A382VD37-F1
#
_cell.length_a   1.000
_cell.length_b   1.000
_cell.length_c   1.000
_cell.angle_alpha   90.00
_cell.angle_beta   90.00
_cell.angle_gamma   90.00
#
_symmetry.space_group_name_H-M   'P 1'
#
loop_
_entity.id
_entity.type
_entity.pdbx_description
1 polymer ?
#
loop_
_entity_poly.entity_id
_entity_poly.type
_entity_poly.pdbx_seq_one_letter_code
_entity_poly.pdbx_strand_id
1 'polypeptide(L)'
;MKDNSHEPPQIAIKFANLVFVLGVLFFVFLIIFSICRFYNPTDDAIIKFSNDELLRYYLKLIFIGVIGLIFFGFGLRLKIDLKVNLSVMLVTTVITVYGFETYSGFFREKINLGAIKAKQMGVSYDTRTKTEVLDNLTDFGIKAFPNVFPGAHLTDSGIIYNIGGISNITTIFHNESGYYPIIKTDEHGFNN
;
A
#
# COMPACT_ATOMS: atom_id res chain seq x y z
N MET A 1 18.22 49.37 23.01
CA MET A 1 18.04 48.01 23.58
C MET A 1 18.24 47.04 22.43
N LYS A 2 19.36 46.32 22.43
CA LYS A 2 19.70 45.34 21.40
C LYS A 2 18.84 44.12 21.71
N ASP A 3 17.84 43.87 20.87
CA ASP A 3 17.03 42.66 20.97
C ASP A 3 17.99 41.46 20.85
N ASN A 4 18.11 40.69 21.93
CA ASN A 4 18.88 39.47 21.95
C ASN A 4 18.08 38.45 21.13
N SER A 5 18.31 38.44 19.82
CA SER A 5 17.90 37.34 18.96
C SER A 5 18.45 36.05 19.58
N HIS A 6 17.57 35.26 20.20
CA HIS A 6 17.91 33.95 20.73
C HIS A 6 18.35 33.07 19.56
N GLU A 7 19.67 32.98 19.34
CA GLU A 7 20.21 32.02 18.38
C GLU A 7 19.70 30.62 18.75
N PRO A 8 19.23 29.83 17.77
CA PRO A 8 18.72 28.51 18.04
C PRO A 8 19.81 27.63 18.67
N PRO A 9 19.45 26.70 19.57
CA PRO A 9 20.43 25.89 20.28
C PRO A 9 21.29 25.11 19.28
N GLN A 10 22.58 24.94 19.60
CA GLN A 10 23.54 24.28 18.71
C GLN A 10 23.08 22.89 18.25
N ILE A 11 22.33 22.19 19.09
CA ILE A 11 21.70 20.88 18.77
C ILE A 11 20.70 21.03 17.62
N ALA A 12 19.84 22.07 17.63
CA ALA A 12 18.86 22.31 16.58
C ALA A 12 19.53 22.63 15.24
N ILE A 13 20.67 23.36 15.25
CA ILE A 13 21.45 23.65 14.04
C ILE A 13 22.04 22.36 13.45
N LYS A 14 22.61 21.49 14.29
CA LYS A 14 23.14 20.18 13.86
C LYS A 14 22.02 19.30 13.30
N PHE A 15 20.88 19.26 13.98
CA PHE A 15 19.69 18.54 13.53
C PHE A 15 19.21 19.04 12.18
N ALA A 16 19.08 20.35 11.99
CA ALA A 16 18.62 20.92 10.73
C ALA A 16 19.57 20.57 9.58
N ASN A 17 20.88 20.69 9.78
CA ASN A 17 21.87 20.28 8.77
C ASN A 17 21.76 18.78 8.44
N LEU A 18 21.54 17.93 9.45
CA LEU A 18 21.33 16.49 9.25
C LEU A 18 20.10 16.23 8.36
N VAL A 19 18.96 16.88 8.66
CA VAL A 19 17.73 16.75 7.86
C VAL A 19 17.98 17.12 6.41
N PHE A 20 18.68 18.23 6.15
CA PHE A 20 18.96 18.65 4.78
C PHE A 20 19.94 17.71 4.06
N VAL A 21 20.99 17.23 4.74
CA VAL A 21 21.93 16.26 4.16
C VAL A 21 21.24 14.93 3.84
N LEU A 22 20.40 14.42 4.76
CA LEU A 22 19.61 13.20 4.51
C LEU A 22 18.64 13.38 3.34
N GLY A 23 18.03 14.56 3.21
CA GLY A 23 17.18 14.89 2.07
C GLY A 23 17.96 14.86 0.74
N VAL A 24 19.15 15.46 0.68
CA VAL A 24 20.03 15.38 -0.51
C VAL A 24 20.36 13.93 -0.84
N LEU A 25 20.80 13.14 0.13
CA LEU A 25 21.12 11.73 -0.06
C LEU A 25 19.92 10.93 -0.58
N PHE A 26 18.75 11.13 0.01
CA PHE A 26 17.51 10.48 -0.42
C PHE A 26 17.21 10.75 -1.89
N PHE A 27 17.30 12.00 -2.34
CA PHE A 27 17.04 12.34 -3.75
C PHE A 27 18.12 11.84 -4.70
N VAL A 28 19.40 11.79 -4.28
CA VAL A 28 20.46 11.13 -5.05
C VAL A 28 20.13 9.65 -5.25
N PHE A 29 19.76 8.94 -4.18
CA PHE A 29 19.37 7.53 -4.26
C PHE A 29 18.12 7.34 -5.11
N LEU A 30 17.14 8.23 -5.04
CA LEU A 30 15.92 8.17 -5.86
C LEU A 30 16.23 8.30 -7.36
N ILE A 31 17.14 9.21 -7.73
CA ILE A 31 17.59 9.36 -9.12
C ILE A 31 18.35 8.10 -9.56
N ILE A 32 19.31 7.62 -8.78
CA ILE A 32 20.08 6.40 -9.10
C ILE A 32 19.14 5.21 -9.26
N PHE A 33 18.22 5.01 -8.32
CA PHE A 33 17.22 3.95 -8.37
C PHE A 33 16.38 4.03 -9.65
N SER A 34 15.93 5.23 -10.02
CA SER A 34 15.14 5.45 -11.23
C SER A 34 15.92 5.14 -12.49
N ILE A 35 17.21 5.50 -12.56
CA ILE A 35 18.11 5.18 -13.67
C ILE A 35 18.37 3.67 -13.73
N CYS A 36 18.70 3.03 -12.60
CA CYS A 36 18.92 1.59 -12.55
C CYS A 36 17.69 0.81 -13.01
N ARG A 37 16.49 1.21 -12.57
CA ARG A 37 15.24 0.58 -12.98
C ARG A 37 14.82 0.89 -14.42
N PHE A 38 15.30 1.99 -14.98
CA PHE A 38 15.14 2.28 -16.39
C PHE A 38 15.92 1.28 -17.27
N TYR A 39 17.16 0.95 -16.90
CA TYR A 39 17.98 0.00 -17.66
C TYR A 39 17.60 -1.47 -17.39
N ASN A 40 17.20 -1.81 -16.17
CA ASN A 40 16.82 -3.16 -15.77
C ASN A 40 15.40 -3.18 -15.16
N PRO A 41 14.34 -3.09 -15.99
CA PRO A 41 12.96 -3.25 -15.51
C PRO A 41 12.74 -4.69 -15.01
N THR A 42 11.94 -4.85 -13.95
CA THR A 42 11.55 -6.18 -13.46
C THR A 42 10.47 -6.81 -14.32
N ASP A 43 10.46 -8.12 -14.41
CA ASP A 43 9.46 -8.89 -15.17
C ASP A 43 8.01 -8.52 -14.81
N ASP A 44 7.70 -8.33 -13.51
CA ASP A 44 6.37 -7.90 -13.05
C ASP A 44 5.96 -6.51 -13.62
N ALA A 45 6.92 -5.61 -13.78
CA ALA A 45 6.67 -4.27 -14.31
C ALA A 45 6.41 -4.30 -15.83
N ILE A 46 7.12 -5.17 -16.56
CA ILE A 46 6.95 -5.38 -18.00
C ILE A 46 5.59 -6.04 -18.29
N ILE A 47 5.15 -6.98 -17.46
CA ILE A 47 3.86 -7.67 -17.60
C ILE A 47 2.69 -6.71 -17.36
N LYS A 48 2.86 -5.75 -16.44
CA LYS A 48 1.77 -4.90 -15.95
C LYS A 48 1.63 -3.57 -16.67
N PHE A 49 2.69 -3.09 -17.33
CA PHE A 49 2.72 -1.77 -17.97
C PHE A 49 3.36 -1.83 -19.35
N SER A 50 2.88 -0.97 -20.26
CA SER A 50 3.57 -0.75 -21.53
C SER A 50 4.95 -0.10 -21.28
N ASN A 51 5.94 -0.40 -22.12
CA ASN A 51 7.29 0.18 -22.02
C ASN A 51 7.27 1.72 -21.97
N ASP A 52 6.34 2.34 -22.71
CA ASP A 52 6.15 3.79 -22.73
C ASP A 52 5.64 4.36 -21.40
N GLU A 53 4.78 3.62 -20.68
CA GLU A 53 4.29 4.03 -19.36
C GLU A 53 5.37 3.93 -18.29
N LEU A 54 6.17 2.86 -18.33
CA LEU A 54 7.33 2.71 -17.44
C LEU A 54 8.34 3.84 -17.66
N LEU A 55 8.64 4.15 -18.92
CA LEU A 55 9.51 5.28 -19.27
C LEU A 55 8.97 6.59 -18.70
N ARG A 56 7.69 6.90 -18.94
CA ARG A 56 7.06 8.12 -18.39
C ARG A 56 7.09 8.16 -16.87
N TYR A 57 6.94 7.01 -16.20
CA TYR A 57 6.99 6.92 -14.75
C TYR A 57 8.39 7.24 -14.19
N TYR A 58 9.44 6.59 -14.70
CA TYR A 58 10.81 6.83 -14.22
C TYR A 58 11.32 8.23 -14.58
N LEU A 59 10.93 8.79 -15.74
CA LEU A 59 11.24 10.17 -16.08
C LEU A 59 10.62 11.16 -15.09
N LYS A 60 9.37 10.93 -14.66
CA LYS A 60 8.73 11.75 -13.62
C LYS A 60 9.49 11.66 -12.29
N LEU A 61 9.94 10.45 -11.90
CA LEU A 61 10.73 10.27 -10.67
C LEU A 61 12.07 11.00 -10.73
N ILE A 62 12.79 10.91 -11.86
CA ILE A 62 14.04 11.66 -12.06
C ILE A 62 13.78 13.17 -11.97
N PHE A 63 12.72 13.66 -12.61
CA PHE A 63 12.36 15.07 -12.58
C PHE A 63 12.07 15.56 -11.15
N ILE A 64 11.28 14.82 -10.38
CA ILE A 64 11.02 15.08 -8.95
C ILE A 64 12.33 15.03 -8.16
N GLY A 65 13.19 14.05 -8.46
CA GLY A 65 14.49 13.89 -7.82
C GLY A 65 15.41 15.10 -8.00
N VAL A 66 15.50 15.62 -9.22
CA VAL A 66 16.31 16.81 -9.52
C VAL A 66 15.78 18.04 -8.80
N ILE A 67 14.46 18.27 -8.81
CA ILE A 67 13.84 19.38 -8.07
C ILE A 67 14.13 19.24 -6.56
N GLY A 68 13.97 18.05 -6.01
CA GLY A 68 14.27 17.76 -4.61
C GLY A 68 15.73 18.03 -4.27
N LEU A 69 16.66 17.60 -5.12
CA LEU A 69 18.10 17.82 -4.91
C LEU A 69 18.46 19.31 -4.92
N ILE A 70 17.85 20.10 -5.81
CA ILE A 70 18.02 21.56 -5.83
C ILE A 70 17.45 22.18 -4.56
N PHE A 71 16.23 21.80 -4.16
CA PHE A 71 15.57 22.33 -2.96
C PHE A 71 16.38 22.05 -1.69
N PHE A 72 16.78 20.79 -1.47
CA PHE A 72 17.54 20.40 -0.28
C PHE A 72 18.98 20.90 -0.31
N GLY A 73 19.62 20.92 -1.49
CA GLY A 73 20.96 21.49 -1.68
C GLY A 73 20.99 22.99 -1.41
N PHE A 74 20.00 23.73 -1.91
CA PHE A 74 19.83 25.15 -1.60
C PHE A 74 19.49 25.37 -0.11
N GLY A 75 18.70 24.46 0.46
CA GLY A 75 18.34 24.45 1.88
C GLY A 75 19.55 24.48 2.83
N LEU A 76 20.66 23.84 2.45
CA LEU A 76 21.91 23.87 3.22
C LEU A 76 22.53 25.27 3.31
N ARG A 77 22.22 26.18 2.38
CA ARG A 77 22.75 27.56 2.35
C ARG A 77 21.82 28.59 3.00
N LEU A 78 20.66 28.19 3.49
CA LEU A 78 19.71 29.10 4.14
C LEU A 78 20.26 29.66 5.46
N LYS A 79 19.74 30.83 5.84
CA LYS A 79 19.94 31.43 7.17
C LYS A 79 19.56 30.41 8.26
N ILE A 80 20.32 30.40 9.35
CA ILE A 80 20.21 29.41 10.42
C ILE A 80 18.77 29.30 10.95
N ASP A 81 18.12 30.42 11.26
CA ASP A 81 16.75 30.42 11.82
C ASP A 81 15.74 29.80 10.85
N LEU A 82 15.82 30.18 9.58
CA LEU A 82 14.93 29.66 8.54
C LEU A 82 15.18 28.17 8.29
N LYS A 83 16.44 27.74 8.29
CA LYS A 83 16.83 26.35 8.10
C LYS A 83 16.29 25.47 9.23
N VAL A 84 16.43 25.91 10.47
CA VAL A 84 15.92 25.19 11.64
C VAL A 84 14.39 25.09 11.55
N ASN A 85 13.68 26.19 11.32
CA ASN A 85 12.22 26.17 11.20
C ASN A 85 11.73 25.25 10.07
N LEU A 86 12.37 25.33 8.90
CA LEU A 86 12.02 24.50 7.74
C LEU A 86 12.29 23.02 8.01
N SER A 87 13.39 22.69 8.70
CA SER A 87 13.70 21.30 9.07
C SER A 87 12.66 20.70 10.02
N VAL A 88 12.21 21.46 11.02
CA VAL A 88 11.16 21.03 11.95
C VAL A 88 9.85 20.82 11.19
N MET A 89 9.45 21.79 10.37
CA MET A 89 8.22 21.70 9.55
C MET A 89 8.21 20.46 8.64
N LEU A 90 9.32 20.17 7.96
CA LEU A 90 9.43 18.99 7.09
C LEU A 90 9.26 17.70 7.90
N VAL A 91 9.97 17.56 9.02
CA VAL A 91 9.91 16.36 9.86
C VAL A 91 8.52 16.17 10.47
N THR A 92 7.89 17.24 10.98
CA THR A 92 6.53 17.15 11.53
C THR A 92 5.50 16.77 10.47
N THR A 93 5.66 17.28 9.24
CA THR A 93 4.79 16.93 8.11
C THR A 93 4.92 15.45 7.78
N VAL A 94 6.14 14.94 7.65
CA VAL A 94 6.41 13.51 7.39
C VAL A 94 5.81 12.64 8.48
N ILE A 95 6.05 12.96 9.77
CA ILE A 95 5.48 12.21 10.90
C ILE A 95 3.95 12.22 10.85
N THR A 96 3.35 13.36 10.53
CA THR A 96 1.88 13.48 10.48
C THR A 96 1.28 12.64 9.36
N VAL A 97 1.87 12.70 8.16
CA VAL A 97 1.39 11.92 7.00
C VAL A 97 1.52 10.42 7.27
N TYR A 98 2.70 9.95 7.69
CA TYR A 98 2.90 8.53 8.00
C TYR A 98 2.10 8.07 9.22
N GLY A 99 1.92 8.94 10.22
CA GLY A 99 1.07 8.67 11.38
C GLY A 99 -0.39 8.49 10.98
N PHE A 100 -0.90 9.33 10.08
CA PHE A 100 -2.26 9.22 9.56
C PHE A 100 -2.46 7.97 8.69
N GLU A 101 -1.49 7.64 7.83
CA GLU A 101 -1.53 6.41 7.04
C GLU A 101 -1.51 5.15 7.92
N THR A 102 -0.61 5.12 8.92
CA THR A 102 -0.52 4.00 9.87
C THR A 102 -1.80 3.89 10.69
N TYR A 103 -2.33 5.01 11.17
CA TYR A 103 -3.61 5.04 11.88
C TYR A 103 -4.74 4.51 11.00
N SER A 104 -4.83 4.96 9.75
CA SER A 104 -5.84 4.50 8.79
C SER A 104 -5.65 3.03 8.40
N GLY A 105 -4.42 2.52 8.36
CA GLY A 105 -4.14 1.12 8.04
C GLY A 105 -4.53 0.18 9.17
N PHE A 106 -4.29 0.59 10.43
CA PHE A 106 -4.47 -0.28 11.60
C PHE A 106 -5.84 -0.13 12.27
N PHE A 107 -6.36 1.10 12.35
CA PHE A 107 -7.59 1.42 13.09
C PHE A 107 -8.82 1.59 12.20
N ARG A 108 -8.68 1.46 10.88
CA ARG A 108 -9.85 1.40 10.01
C ARG A 108 -10.49 0.03 10.20
N GLU A 109 -11.44 -0.01 11.13
CA GLU A 109 -12.47 -1.04 11.17
C GLU A 109 -12.94 -1.22 9.73
N LYS A 110 -12.91 -2.46 9.22
CA LYS A 110 -13.29 -2.74 7.83
C LYS A 110 -14.78 -2.41 7.70
N ILE A 111 -15.08 -1.17 7.33
CA ILE A 111 -16.44 -0.72 7.07
C ILE A 111 -17.00 -1.63 5.98
N ASN A 112 -18.00 -2.44 6.35
CA ASN A 112 -18.67 -3.32 5.41
C ASN A 112 -19.60 -2.46 4.54
N LEU A 113 -19.03 -1.91 3.46
CA LEU A 113 -19.74 -1.10 2.47
C LEU A 113 -20.95 -1.83 1.88
N GLY A 114 -20.89 -3.16 1.79
CA GLY A 114 -22.01 -4.00 1.35
C GLY A 114 -23.20 -3.90 2.31
N ALA A 115 -22.94 -4.04 3.61
CA ALA A 115 -23.96 -3.90 4.65
C ALA A 115 -24.59 -2.49 4.69
N ILE A 116 -23.78 -1.43 4.51
CA ILE A 116 -24.28 -0.05 4.48
C ILE A 116 -25.20 0.17 3.27
N LYS A 117 -24.77 -0.25 2.07
CA LYS A 117 -25.56 -0.12 0.84
C LYS A 117 -26.85 -0.94 0.92
N ALA A 118 -26.78 -2.15 1.45
CA ALA A 118 -27.95 -3.00 1.64
C ALA A 118 -28.97 -2.36 2.57
N LYS A 119 -28.51 -1.78 3.69
CA LYS A 119 -29.36 -1.01 4.61
C LYS A 119 -30.01 0.20 3.93
N GLN A 120 -29.29 0.91 3.06
CA GLN A 120 -29.84 2.04 2.30
C GLN A 120 -30.89 1.59 1.26
N MET A 121 -30.70 0.42 0.65
CA MET A 121 -31.62 -0.14 -0.35
C MET A 121 -32.77 -0.94 0.29
N GLY A 122 -32.77 -1.11 1.62
CA GLY A 122 -33.78 -1.91 2.33
C GLY A 122 -33.70 -3.41 2.06
N VAL A 123 -32.54 -3.92 1.63
CA VAL A 123 -32.33 -5.35 1.35
C VAL A 123 -31.54 -6.02 2.48
N SER A 124 -31.80 -7.32 2.70
CA SER A 124 -31.07 -8.08 3.72
C SER A 124 -29.62 -8.30 3.31
N TYR A 125 -28.70 -8.27 4.27
CA TYR A 125 -27.29 -8.51 4.01
C TYR A 125 -26.65 -9.29 5.16
N ASP A 126 -26.04 -10.41 4.82
CA ASP A 126 -25.27 -11.23 5.75
C ASP A 126 -23.97 -10.50 6.14
N THR A 127 -23.90 -10.03 7.37
CA THR A 127 -22.74 -9.29 7.88
C THR A 127 -21.62 -10.20 8.38
N ARG A 128 -21.84 -11.51 8.43
CA ARG A 128 -20.84 -12.47 8.88
C ARG A 128 -19.62 -12.44 7.99
N THR A 129 -18.47 -12.75 8.56
CA THR A 129 -17.24 -12.96 7.81
C THR A 129 -17.26 -14.32 7.12
N LYS A 130 -16.49 -14.49 6.03
CA LYS A 130 -16.34 -15.79 5.35
C LYS A 130 -15.93 -16.91 6.31
N THR A 131 -15.10 -16.60 7.31
CA THR A 131 -14.65 -17.56 8.32
C THR A 131 -15.78 -17.97 9.25
N GLU A 132 -16.55 -17.02 9.77
CA GLU A 132 -17.72 -17.33 10.62
C GLU A 132 -18.75 -18.21 9.89
N VAL A 133 -18.94 -18.00 8.58
CA VAL A 133 -19.84 -18.84 7.78
C VAL A 133 -19.29 -20.26 7.61
N LEU A 134 -17.98 -20.41 7.35
CA LEU A 134 -17.34 -21.73 7.22
C LEU A 134 -17.31 -22.49 8.56
N ASP A 135 -17.04 -21.80 9.66
CA ASP A 135 -17.05 -22.38 11.00
C ASP A 135 -18.45 -22.89 11.34
N ASN A 136 -19.48 -22.08 11.05
CA ASN A 136 -20.86 -22.47 11.25
C ASN A 136 -21.27 -23.70 10.43
N LEU A 137 -20.82 -23.81 9.17
CA LEU A 137 -21.04 -25.02 8.37
C LEU A 137 -20.37 -26.25 8.98
N THR A 138 -19.16 -26.07 9.50
CA THR A 138 -18.40 -27.13 10.17
C THR A 138 -19.11 -27.59 11.45
N ASP A 139 -19.68 -26.67 12.23
CA ASP A 139 -20.48 -26.97 13.43
C ASP A 139 -21.74 -27.78 13.09
N PHE A 140 -22.33 -27.57 11.92
CA PHE A 140 -23.43 -28.39 11.40
C PHE A 140 -22.99 -29.75 10.84
N GLY A 141 -21.71 -30.10 10.95
CA GLY A 141 -21.14 -31.35 10.42
C GLY A 141 -20.90 -31.33 8.91
N ILE A 142 -21.03 -30.17 8.26
CA ILE A 142 -20.75 -30.01 6.83
C ILE A 142 -19.27 -29.67 6.68
N LYS A 143 -18.52 -30.58 6.06
CA LYS A 143 -17.10 -30.35 5.74
C LYS A 143 -16.99 -29.33 4.62
N ALA A 144 -16.86 -28.06 4.99
CA ALA A 144 -16.72 -26.94 4.07
C ALA A 144 -15.28 -26.39 4.06
N PHE A 145 -14.81 -26.00 2.88
CA PHE A 145 -13.50 -25.35 2.72
C PHE A 145 -13.67 -23.99 2.04
N PRO A 146 -12.76 -23.04 2.26
CA PRO A 146 -12.77 -21.77 1.54
C PRO A 146 -12.59 -21.99 0.04
N ASN A 147 -13.28 -21.18 -0.77
CA ASN A 147 -13.11 -21.19 -2.22
C ASN A 147 -11.76 -20.54 -2.56
N VAL A 148 -10.96 -21.23 -3.38
CA VAL A 148 -9.61 -20.81 -3.76
C VAL A 148 -9.61 -20.41 -5.23
N PHE A 149 -9.17 -19.19 -5.53
CA PHE A 149 -9.12 -18.68 -6.89
C PHE A 149 -7.82 -19.08 -7.61
N PRO A 150 -7.84 -19.20 -8.95
CA PRO A 150 -6.69 -19.62 -9.79
C PRO A 150 -5.38 -18.81 -9.74
N GLY A 151 -5.19 -17.91 -8.77
CA GLY A 151 -3.94 -17.17 -8.55
C GLY A 151 -3.44 -17.21 -7.10
N ALA A 152 -4.13 -17.92 -6.20
CA ALA A 152 -3.71 -18.06 -4.81
C ALA A 152 -2.54 -19.06 -4.62
N HIS A 153 -2.33 -19.94 -5.60
CA HIS A 153 -1.26 -20.93 -5.61
C HIS A 153 -0.37 -20.69 -6.84
N LEU A 154 0.54 -19.73 -6.73
CA LEU A 154 1.62 -19.58 -7.70
C LEU A 154 2.78 -20.48 -7.26
N THR A 155 3.18 -21.43 -8.09
CA THR A 155 4.46 -22.12 -7.92
C THR A 155 5.59 -21.20 -8.36
N ASP A 156 6.66 -21.12 -7.57
CA ASP A 156 7.83 -20.25 -7.79
C ASP A 156 8.49 -20.35 -9.17
N SER A 157 8.17 -21.39 -9.96
CA SER A 157 8.69 -21.64 -11.31
C SER A 157 7.76 -21.24 -12.47
N GLY A 158 6.63 -20.57 -12.23
CA GLY A 158 5.94 -19.76 -13.23
C GLY A 158 5.13 -20.45 -14.36
N ILE A 159 4.83 -21.75 -14.33
CA ILE A 159 4.07 -22.38 -15.45
C ILE A 159 3.05 -23.45 -15.00
N ILE A 160 2.45 -23.34 -13.81
CA ILE A 160 1.24 -24.13 -13.50
C ILE A 160 0.26 -23.24 -12.76
N TYR A 161 -0.79 -22.81 -13.45
CA TYR A 161 -1.96 -22.21 -12.83
C TYR A 161 -2.88 -23.35 -12.41
N ASN A 162 -3.16 -23.47 -11.11
CA ASN A 162 -4.26 -24.33 -10.71
C ASN A 162 -5.58 -23.62 -11.05
N ILE A 163 -6.28 -24.10 -12.08
CA ILE A 163 -7.52 -23.48 -12.55
C ILE A 163 -8.73 -23.97 -11.72
N GLY A 164 -8.58 -25.08 -10.98
CA GLY A 164 -9.60 -25.68 -10.14
C GLY A 164 -9.31 -25.57 -8.65
N GLY A 165 -10.37 -25.57 -7.85
CA GLY A 165 -10.29 -25.77 -6.40
C GLY A 165 -10.16 -27.24 -6.02
N ILE A 166 -10.59 -27.57 -4.81
CA ILE A 166 -10.66 -28.95 -4.36
C ILE A 166 -11.91 -29.60 -4.98
N SER A 167 -11.80 -30.82 -5.51
CA SER A 167 -12.93 -31.55 -6.09
C SER A 167 -13.95 -32.05 -5.06
N ASN A 168 -15.23 -32.06 -5.42
CA ASN A 168 -16.33 -32.66 -4.65
C ASN A 168 -16.52 -32.14 -3.21
N ILE A 169 -16.08 -30.92 -2.90
CA ILE A 169 -16.21 -30.32 -1.56
C ILE A 169 -17.35 -29.30 -1.51
N THR A 170 -17.86 -29.05 -0.30
CA THR A 170 -18.72 -27.88 -0.07
C THR A 170 -17.85 -26.64 0.13
N THR A 171 -18.22 -25.53 -0.49
CA THR A 171 -17.53 -24.24 -0.34
C THR A 171 -18.51 -23.07 -0.38
N ILE A 172 -18.03 -21.88 -0.07
CA ILE A 172 -18.82 -20.64 -0.09
C ILE A 172 -18.30 -19.63 -1.10
N PHE A 173 -19.21 -18.91 -1.75
CA PHE A 173 -18.88 -17.85 -2.71
C PHE A 173 -18.78 -16.46 -2.08
N HIS A 174 -18.61 -15.42 -2.90
CA HIS A 174 -18.68 -14.04 -2.43
C HIS A 174 -20.12 -13.65 -2.08
N ASN A 175 -20.25 -12.82 -1.04
CA ASN A 175 -21.51 -12.21 -0.64
C ASN A 175 -21.81 -10.98 -1.52
N GLU A 176 -22.20 -11.26 -2.76
CA GLU A 176 -22.61 -10.24 -3.74
C GLU A 176 -24.12 -9.97 -3.66
N SER A 177 -24.91 -11.01 -3.41
CA SER A 177 -26.38 -10.97 -3.38
C SER A 177 -26.97 -10.74 -1.97
N GLY A 178 -26.15 -10.39 -0.98
CA GLY A 178 -26.58 -10.23 0.41
C GLY A 178 -26.59 -11.51 1.25
N TYR A 179 -26.11 -12.63 0.71
CA TYR A 179 -25.82 -13.86 1.43
C TYR A 179 -24.62 -14.58 0.81
N TYR A 180 -24.00 -15.50 1.55
CA TYR A 180 -22.92 -16.36 1.05
C TYR A 180 -23.51 -17.61 0.38
N PRO A 181 -23.41 -17.77 -0.96
CA PRO A 181 -23.90 -18.97 -1.62
C PRO A 181 -23.07 -20.17 -1.19
N ILE A 182 -23.74 -21.24 -0.75
CA ILE A 182 -23.12 -22.52 -0.43
C ILE A 182 -23.24 -23.40 -1.67
N ILE A 183 -22.10 -23.82 -2.21
CA ILE A 183 -22.03 -24.61 -3.43
C ILE A 183 -21.19 -25.86 -3.20
N LYS A 184 -21.37 -26.86 -4.06
CA LYS A 184 -20.50 -28.04 -4.11
C LYS A 184 -19.69 -27.99 -5.38
N THR A 185 -18.37 -28.11 -5.27
CA THR A 185 -17.50 -28.16 -6.45
C THR A 185 -17.71 -29.45 -7.23
N ASP A 186 -17.45 -29.40 -8.53
CA ASP A 186 -17.50 -30.58 -9.39
C ASP A 186 -16.31 -31.53 -9.16
N GLU A 187 -16.19 -32.57 -9.98
CA GLU A 187 -15.10 -33.55 -9.90
C GLU A 187 -13.71 -32.98 -10.23
N HIS A 188 -13.65 -31.79 -10.84
CA HIS A 188 -12.42 -31.09 -11.20
C HIS A 188 -12.15 -29.86 -10.30
N GLY A 189 -13.02 -29.61 -9.32
CA GLY A 189 -12.89 -28.47 -8.41
C GLY A 189 -13.41 -27.15 -8.97
N PHE A 190 -14.17 -27.19 -10.07
CA PHE A 190 -14.85 -26.01 -10.60
C PHE A 190 -16.18 -25.74 -9.89
N ASN A 191 -16.59 -24.48 -9.99
CA ASN A 191 -17.84 -23.96 -9.45
C ASN A 191 -18.86 -23.88 -10.59
N ASN A 192 -19.64 -24.95 -10.79
CA ASN A 192 -20.69 -25.03 -11.83
C ASN A 192 -22.10 -24.90 -11.25
#